data_AF-A0A5M6CK45-F1
#
_entry.id   AF-A0A5M6CK45-F1
#
_cell.length_a   1.000
_cell.length_b   1.000
_cell.length_c   1.000
_cell.angle_alpha   90.00
_cell.angle_beta   90.00
_cell.angle_gamma   90.00
#
_symmetry.space_group_name_H-M   'P 1'
#
loop_
_entity.id
_entity.type
_entity.pdbx_description
1 polymer ?
#
loop_
_entity_poly.entity_id
_entity_poly.type
_entity_poly.pdbx_seq_one_letter_code
_entity_poly.pdbx_strand_id
1 'polypeptide(L)'
;MKQDTNIQVCVNCVMDSTDPTIIFDDKGMCDYCHNYYDNILPNWHTDERGRAEIMKVVNKIKEEGKNKDYDCMIGISGGLDSSYLAHVAVKEFGLRPLFFHVDAGWNSDISTSNIQKLMDGLGVDLYTEVVNWEEMKDLQRSFIKSQVPDIDTPQDLVFFSSLYNYAAKHGHKYIITGGNYSTECVREPLAWGAYYQTDMKYVNDIHNKFGERKFETFPRCDIFKYKIQYRLLNGVRVVKPLDSIPFIKKEAEQLLKDLYGWQGYQHKHHESRFTRFYESFWLPRKFGYDKRKNHLSSLILTGQADRDQVLDRISRPELPEDELMKEFEYVAKKLDFTTEELWSYFNGPNKTFEDYKNNHKLIQLGTKVMQLLGLEKRAFK
;
A
#
# COMPACT_ATOMS: atom_id res chain seq x y z
N MET A 1 8.62 -25.62 -17.93
CA MET A 1 9.83 -26.08 -17.24
C MET A 1 9.99 -25.23 -15.99
N LYS A 2 9.84 -25.80 -14.79
CA LYS A 2 10.28 -25.12 -13.56
C LYS A 2 11.80 -25.11 -13.61
N GLN A 3 12.42 -23.94 -13.80
CA GLN A 3 13.85 -23.82 -13.56
C GLN A 3 14.08 -24.10 -12.08
N ASP A 4 14.89 -25.11 -11.78
CA ASP A 4 15.61 -25.23 -10.51
C ASP A 4 16.47 -23.97 -10.36
N THR A 5 15.87 -22.90 -9.87
CA THR A 5 16.57 -21.72 -9.41
C THR A 5 16.90 -21.99 -7.96
N ASN A 6 18.18 -22.16 -7.66
CA ASN A 6 18.64 -22.22 -6.28
C ASN A 6 18.31 -20.86 -5.65
N ILE A 7 17.22 -20.80 -4.87
CA ILE A 7 16.74 -19.55 -4.27
C ILE A 7 17.73 -19.14 -3.17
N GLN A 8 18.40 -18.01 -3.36
CA GLN A 8 19.26 -17.44 -2.33
C GLN A 8 18.41 -16.54 -1.42
N VAL A 9 18.36 -16.86 -0.13
CA VAL A 9 17.68 -16.06 0.90
C VAL A 9 18.69 -15.21 1.66
N CYS A 10 18.35 -13.94 1.90
CA CYS A 10 19.18 -13.02 2.68
C CYS A 10 19.47 -13.58 4.08
N VAL A 11 20.70 -13.44 4.56
CA VAL A 11 21.08 -13.91 5.90
C VAL A 11 20.54 -13.04 7.04
N ASN A 12 20.18 -11.78 6.76
CA ASN A 12 19.73 -10.81 7.77
C ASN A 12 18.20 -10.61 7.81
N CYS A 13 17.53 -10.68 6.66
CA CYS A 13 16.07 -10.65 6.57
C CYS A 13 15.56 -11.91 5.86
N VAL A 14 14.38 -11.86 5.21
CA VAL A 14 13.83 -12.99 4.45
C VAL A 14 13.51 -12.67 2.99
N MET A 15 13.99 -11.52 2.49
CA MET A 15 14.02 -11.26 1.05
C MET A 15 14.96 -12.26 0.36
N ASP A 16 14.64 -12.62 -0.88
CA ASP A 16 15.35 -13.64 -1.62
C ASP A 16 15.39 -13.37 -3.12
N SER A 17 16.09 -14.22 -3.86
CA SER A 17 16.32 -14.10 -5.30
C SER A 17 15.08 -14.33 -6.17
N THR A 18 13.87 -14.43 -5.58
CA THR A 18 12.63 -14.33 -6.38
C THR A 18 12.30 -12.87 -6.73
N ASP A 19 12.94 -11.90 -6.07
CA ASP A 19 13.13 -10.56 -6.64
C ASP A 19 14.27 -10.60 -7.67
N PRO A 20 14.00 -10.35 -8.96
CA PRO A 20 15.03 -10.41 -10.00
C PRO A 20 16.07 -9.28 -9.91
N THR A 21 15.84 -8.26 -9.08
CA THR A 21 16.70 -7.08 -8.94
C THR A 21 17.54 -7.08 -7.66
N ILE A 22 17.31 -8.04 -6.77
CA ILE A 22 17.99 -8.12 -5.47
C ILE A 22 19.48 -8.39 -5.67
N ILE A 23 20.31 -7.73 -4.87
CA ILE A 23 21.77 -7.90 -4.90
C ILE A 23 22.23 -8.33 -3.51
N PHE A 24 23.04 -9.39 -3.46
CA PHE A 24 23.67 -9.87 -2.24
C PHE A 24 25.15 -9.48 -2.20
N ASP A 25 25.64 -9.16 -1.00
CA ASP A 25 27.07 -9.05 -0.77
C ASP A 25 27.74 -10.42 -0.55
N ASP A 26 29.06 -10.43 -0.38
CA ASP A 26 29.85 -11.64 -0.16
C ASP A 26 29.48 -12.40 1.13
N LYS A 27 28.76 -11.76 2.06
CA LYS A 27 28.26 -12.37 3.31
C LYS A 27 26.81 -12.86 3.17
N GLY A 28 26.18 -12.67 2.01
CA GLY A 28 24.80 -13.05 1.74
C GLY A 28 23.74 -12.06 2.27
N MET A 29 24.12 -10.85 2.65
CA MET A 29 23.18 -9.80 3.05
C MET A 29 22.69 -9.03 1.82
N CYS A 30 21.38 -8.86 1.70
CA CYS A 30 20.79 -8.15 0.57
C CYS A 30 20.88 -6.63 0.70
N ASP A 31 20.86 -5.97 -0.45
CA ASP A 31 20.80 -4.52 -0.64
C ASP A 31 19.63 -3.82 0.06
N TYR A 32 18.49 -4.48 0.29
CA TYR A 32 17.42 -3.92 1.14
C TYR A 32 17.89 -3.73 2.59
N CYS A 33 18.65 -4.68 3.13
CA CYS A 33 19.21 -4.56 4.48
C CYS A 33 20.28 -3.48 4.52
N HIS A 34 21.15 -3.40 3.51
CA HIS A 34 22.13 -2.31 3.39
C HIS A 34 21.43 -0.95 3.34
N ASN A 35 20.39 -0.80 2.52
CA ASN A 35 19.61 0.45 2.49
C ASN A 35 18.99 0.79 3.85
N TYR A 36 18.53 -0.20 4.60
CA TYR A 36 18.01 0.04 5.95
C TYR A 36 19.09 0.61 6.88
N TYR A 37 20.24 -0.06 7.01
CA TYR A 37 21.29 0.38 7.94
C TYR A 37 22.01 1.65 7.50
N ASP A 38 22.21 1.84 6.19
CA ASP A 38 23.01 2.96 5.68
C ASP A 38 22.18 4.24 5.49
N ASN A 39 20.90 4.11 5.09
CA ASN A 39 20.07 5.25 4.69
C ASN A 39 18.86 5.49 5.61
N ILE A 40 18.14 4.43 6.01
CA ILE A 40 16.90 4.58 6.77
C ILE A 40 17.20 4.79 8.25
N LEU A 41 17.82 3.81 8.92
CA LEU A 41 18.05 3.79 10.35
C LEU A 41 18.78 5.04 10.89
N PRO A 42 19.86 5.55 10.26
CA PRO A 42 20.56 6.73 10.77
C PRO A 42 19.73 8.02 10.72
N ASN A 43 18.66 8.02 9.93
CA ASN A 43 17.79 9.17 9.73
C ASN A 43 16.37 8.96 10.24
N TRP A 44 16.10 7.82 10.88
CA TRP A 44 14.79 7.48 11.43
C TRP A 44 14.80 7.77 12.92
N HIS A 45 14.24 8.93 13.28
CA HIS A 45 14.22 9.42 14.66
C HIS A 45 12.80 9.36 15.19
N THR A 46 12.52 8.37 16.03
CA THR A 46 11.22 8.17 16.68
C THR A 46 11.21 8.65 18.13
N ASP A 47 12.30 9.26 18.59
CA ASP A 47 12.48 9.78 19.94
C ASP A 47 11.96 11.23 20.07
N GLU A 48 12.37 11.94 21.13
CA GLU A 48 12.03 13.33 21.38
C GLU A 48 12.42 14.27 20.23
N ARG A 49 13.50 13.97 19.48
CA ARG A 49 13.92 14.75 18.31
C ARG A 49 12.89 14.61 17.20
N GLY A 50 12.47 13.37 16.90
CA GLY A 50 11.40 13.09 15.95
C GLY A 50 10.12 13.82 16.31
N ARG A 51 9.70 13.67 17.57
CA ARG A 51 8.48 14.30 18.10
C ARG A 51 8.53 15.82 18.00
N ALA A 52 9.67 16.44 18.30
CA ALA A 52 9.86 17.88 18.16
C ALA A 52 9.74 18.36 16.69
N GLU A 53 10.33 17.65 15.74
CA GLU A 53 10.27 18.02 14.32
C GLU A 53 8.86 17.87 13.74
N ILE A 54 8.17 16.75 14.03
CA ILE A 54 6.80 16.56 13.52
C ILE A 54 5.83 17.56 14.13
N MET A 55 6.01 17.95 15.40
CA MET A 55 5.14 18.94 16.04
C MET A 55 5.23 20.33 15.39
N LYS A 56 6.37 20.70 14.78
CA LYS A 56 6.45 21.93 13.97
C LYS A 56 5.52 21.86 12.76
N VAL A 57 5.46 20.70 12.10
CA VAL A 57 4.57 20.45 10.96
C VAL A 57 3.11 20.44 11.42
N VAL A 58 2.79 19.75 12.52
CA VAL A 58 1.45 19.73 13.12
C VAL A 58 0.97 21.14 13.47
N ASN A 59 1.80 21.95 14.13
CA ASN A 59 1.43 23.32 14.49
C ASN A 59 1.16 24.19 13.25
N LYS A 60 1.95 24.00 12.19
CA LYS A 60 1.71 24.66 10.91
C LYS A 60 0.39 24.23 10.26
N ILE A 61 0.07 22.93 10.29
CA ILE A 61 -1.20 22.39 9.79
C ILE A 61 -2.38 23.05 10.52
N LYS A 62 -2.31 23.10 11.86
CA LYS A 62 -3.34 23.72 12.70
C LYS A 62 -3.52 25.20 12.40
N GLU A 63 -2.43 25.95 12.26
CA GLU A 63 -2.50 27.38 11.97
C GLU A 63 -3.10 27.65 10.58
N GLU A 64 -2.70 26.90 9.56
CA GLU A 64 -3.29 27.02 8.21
C GLU A 64 -4.73 26.50 8.13
N GLY A 65 -5.15 25.68 9.10
CA GLY A 65 -6.50 25.15 9.27
C GLY A 65 -7.39 25.98 10.21
N LYS A 66 -6.87 27.07 10.78
CA LYS A 66 -7.63 27.97 11.65
C LYS A 66 -8.79 28.58 10.86
N ASN A 67 -10.02 28.43 11.35
CA ASN A 67 -11.28 28.81 10.67
C ASN A 67 -11.77 27.87 9.56
N LYS A 68 -11.21 26.65 9.45
CA LYS A 68 -11.80 25.56 8.65
C LYS A 68 -12.40 24.51 9.58
N ASP A 69 -13.34 23.74 9.06
CA ASP A 69 -13.86 22.55 9.73
C ASP A 69 -12.75 21.52 9.94
N TYR A 70 -11.89 21.36 8.91
CA TYR A 70 -10.78 20.41 8.90
C TYR A 70 -9.44 21.09 8.62
N ASP A 71 -8.39 20.66 9.31
CA ASP A 71 -7.01 21.14 9.10
C ASP A 71 -6.20 20.26 8.13
N CYS A 72 -6.56 18.98 8.02
CA CYS A 72 -5.94 18.02 7.12
C CYS A 72 -6.93 16.93 6.67
N MET A 73 -6.47 16.01 5.83
CA MET A 73 -7.21 14.82 5.40
C MET A 73 -6.45 13.55 5.79
N ILE A 74 -7.18 12.50 6.17
CA ILE A 74 -6.63 11.17 6.44
C ILE A 74 -7.42 10.12 5.66
N GLY A 75 -6.73 9.37 4.80
CA GLY A 75 -7.29 8.16 4.20
C GLY A 75 -7.41 7.05 5.25
N ILE A 76 -8.58 6.41 5.38
CA ILE A 76 -8.82 5.37 6.37
C ILE A 76 -9.27 4.05 5.71
N SER A 77 -8.55 2.96 5.98
CA SER A 77 -8.86 1.61 5.44
C SER A 77 -9.37 0.62 6.49
N GLY A 78 -9.29 0.98 7.78
CA GLY A 78 -9.52 0.05 8.89
C GLY A 78 -8.33 -0.87 9.19
N GLY A 79 -7.29 -0.84 8.36
CA GLY A 79 -6.00 -1.49 8.60
C GLY A 79 -5.19 -0.80 9.69
N LEU A 80 -4.28 -1.55 10.32
CA LEU A 80 -3.50 -1.14 11.50
C LEU A 80 -2.87 0.25 11.37
N ASP A 81 -2.10 0.48 10.30
CA ASP A 81 -1.29 1.69 10.14
C ASP A 81 -2.18 2.95 10.05
N SER A 82 -3.28 2.87 9.31
CA SER A 82 -4.24 3.97 9.17
C SER A 82 -5.05 4.20 10.45
N SER A 83 -5.41 3.13 11.16
CA SER A 83 -6.12 3.20 12.44
C SER A 83 -5.26 3.78 13.57
N TYR A 84 -4.00 3.35 13.67
CA TYR A 84 -3.06 3.89 14.65
C TYR A 84 -2.74 5.36 14.36
N LEU A 85 -2.54 5.71 13.08
CA LEU A 85 -2.40 7.10 12.68
C LEU A 85 -3.60 7.96 13.11
N ALA A 86 -4.83 7.47 12.92
CA ALA A 86 -6.03 8.21 13.30
C ALA A 86 -6.04 8.53 14.81
N HIS A 87 -5.68 7.54 15.65
CA HIS A 87 -5.51 7.74 17.08
C HIS A 87 -4.47 8.82 17.38
N VAL A 88 -3.26 8.68 16.84
CA VAL A 88 -2.15 9.62 17.07
C VAL A 88 -2.54 11.04 16.62
N ALA A 89 -3.08 11.18 15.42
CA ALA A 89 -3.44 12.47 14.84
C ALA A 89 -4.48 13.22 15.70
N VAL A 90 -5.51 12.51 16.17
CA VAL A 90 -6.59 13.12 16.94
C VAL A 90 -6.23 13.27 18.42
N LYS A 91 -5.75 12.22 19.07
CA LYS A 91 -5.56 12.19 20.53
C LYS A 91 -4.22 12.75 20.98
N GLU A 92 -3.15 12.52 20.24
CA GLU A 92 -1.83 13.02 20.63
C GLU A 92 -1.50 14.37 19.98
N PHE A 93 -1.79 14.52 18.69
CA PHE A 93 -1.47 15.76 17.97
C PHE A 93 -2.59 16.77 18.03
N GLY A 94 -3.83 16.38 18.35
CA GLY A 94 -4.98 17.30 18.39
C GLY A 94 -5.29 17.94 17.04
N LEU A 95 -5.07 17.21 15.94
CA LEU A 95 -5.51 17.59 14.60
C LEU A 95 -7.02 17.35 14.45
N ARG A 96 -7.63 18.04 13.49
CA ARG A 96 -9.05 17.90 13.10
C ARG A 96 -9.12 17.41 11.65
N PRO A 97 -8.77 16.15 11.39
CA PRO A 97 -8.76 15.60 10.04
C PRO A 97 -10.18 15.39 9.50
N LEU A 98 -10.35 15.61 8.20
CA LEU A 98 -11.42 14.96 7.44
C LEU A 98 -10.99 13.50 7.20
N PHE A 99 -11.67 12.55 7.85
CA PHE A 99 -11.47 11.14 7.54
C PHE A 99 -12.15 10.80 6.22
N PHE A 100 -11.40 10.15 5.33
CA PHE A 100 -11.80 9.89 3.96
C PHE A 100 -11.63 8.39 3.67
N HIS A 101 -12.73 7.68 3.52
CA HIS A 101 -12.76 6.29 3.09
C HIS A 101 -13.13 6.21 1.61
N VAL A 102 -12.54 5.25 0.90
CA VAL A 102 -12.90 4.96 -0.49
C VAL A 102 -13.43 3.54 -0.54
N ASP A 103 -14.72 3.40 -0.84
CA ASP A 103 -15.32 2.10 -1.10
C ASP A 103 -15.15 1.76 -2.58
N ALA A 104 -14.19 0.87 -2.84
CA ALA A 104 -13.90 0.33 -4.16
C ALA A 104 -14.52 -1.06 -4.38
N GLY A 105 -15.46 -1.46 -3.52
CA GLY A 105 -16.27 -2.66 -3.64
C GLY A 105 -15.70 -3.91 -2.96
N TRP A 106 -14.55 -3.85 -2.28
CA TRP A 106 -13.86 -5.02 -1.72
C TRP A 106 -13.62 -4.99 -0.22
N ASN A 107 -14.23 -4.06 0.51
CA ASN A 107 -14.13 -3.97 1.96
C ASN A 107 -14.54 -5.29 2.62
N SER A 108 -13.74 -5.76 3.57
CA SER A 108 -14.12 -6.86 4.47
C SER A 108 -15.04 -6.36 5.59
N ASP A 109 -15.84 -7.26 6.17
CA ASP A 109 -16.68 -6.92 7.33
C ASP A 109 -15.86 -6.41 8.52
N ILE A 110 -14.64 -6.94 8.69
CA ILE A 110 -13.68 -6.50 9.71
C ILE A 110 -13.24 -5.06 9.43
N SER A 111 -12.90 -4.72 8.18
CA SER A 111 -12.57 -3.34 7.77
C SER A 111 -13.68 -2.36 8.10
N THR A 112 -14.90 -2.65 7.64
CA THR A 112 -16.07 -1.80 7.90
C THR A 112 -16.33 -1.64 9.40
N SER A 113 -16.23 -2.73 10.17
CA SER A 113 -16.39 -2.70 11.63
C SER A 113 -15.30 -1.88 12.33
N ASN A 114 -14.04 -2.06 11.92
CA ASN A 114 -12.89 -1.34 12.48
C ASN A 114 -12.99 0.16 12.21
N ILE A 115 -13.36 0.56 10.99
CA ILE A 115 -13.59 1.97 10.64
C ILE A 115 -14.70 2.55 11.53
N GLN A 116 -15.86 1.90 11.59
CA GLN A 116 -17.00 2.39 12.38
C GLN A 116 -16.62 2.60 13.85
N LYS A 117 -16.09 1.57 14.50
CA LYS A 117 -15.70 1.63 15.91
C LYS A 117 -14.66 2.71 16.20
N LEU A 118 -13.70 2.88 15.29
CA LEU A 118 -12.65 3.87 15.43
C LEU A 118 -13.20 5.30 15.29
N MET A 119 -14.06 5.56 14.30
CA MET A 119 -14.67 6.87 14.12
C MET A 119 -15.56 7.22 15.33
N ASP A 120 -16.38 6.27 15.78
CA ASP A 120 -17.24 6.44 16.97
C ASP A 120 -16.41 6.71 18.23
N GLY A 121 -15.35 5.93 18.48
CA GLY A 121 -14.50 6.09 19.65
C GLY A 121 -13.61 7.34 19.62
N LEU A 122 -13.32 7.87 18.43
CA LEU A 122 -12.64 9.16 18.28
C LEU A 122 -13.60 10.35 18.36
N GLY A 123 -14.89 10.14 18.07
CA GLY A 123 -15.90 11.19 18.00
C GLY A 123 -15.71 12.10 16.79
N VAL A 124 -15.46 11.50 15.63
CA VAL A 124 -15.09 12.19 14.38
C VAL A 124 -15.93 11.71 13.21
N ASP A 125 -16.16 12.59 12.24
CA ASP A 125 -16.95 12.28 11.06
C ASP A 125 -16.13 11.55 9.99
N LEU A 126 -16.81 10.71 9.21
CA LEU A 126 -16.26 9.97 8.08
C LEU A 126 -16.95 10.41 6.78
N TYR A 127 -16.14 10.76 5.77
CA TYR A 127 -16.60 10.87 4.40
C TYR A 127 -16.25 9.60 3.62
N THR A 128 -17.23 9.03 2.93
CA THR A 128 -17.03 7.86 2.07
C THR A 128 -17.25 8.21 0.60
N GLU A 129 -16.21 8.04 -0.22
CA GLU A 129 -16.30 8.08 -1.67
C GLU A 129 -16.62 6.66 -2.18
N VAL A 130 -17.79 6.48 -2.79
CA VAL A 130 -18.18 5.18 -3.38
C VAL A 130 -17.82 5.18 -4.86
N VAL A 131 -16.91 4.29 -5.25
CA VAL A 131 -16.49 4.16 -6.65
C VAL A 131 -17.55 3.43 -7.45
N ASN A 132 -17.78 3.84 -8.70
CA ASN A 132 -18.64 3.10 -9.61
C ASN A 132 -18.13 1.67 -9.80
N TRP A 133 -18.88 0.71 -9.27
CA TRP A 133 -18.52 -0.70 -9.26
C TRP A 133 -18.31 -1.28 -10.67
N GLU A 134 -19.14 -0.90 -11.65
CA GLU A 134 -19.02 -1.44 -13.01
C GLU A 134 -17.75 -0.95 -13.71
N GLU A 135 -17.32 0.28 -13.42
CA GLU A 135 -16.05 0.82 -13.94
C GLU A 135 -14.83 0.19 -13.22
N MET A 136 -14.91 -0.02 -11.91
CA MET A 136 -13.89 -0.73 -11.13
C MET A 136 -13.72 -2.17 -11.59
N LYS A 137 -14.84 -2.90 -11.73
CA LYS A 137 -14.88 -4.28 -12.20
C LYS A 137 -14.28 -4.41 -13.59
N ASP A 138 -14.63 -3.50 -14.52
CA ASP A 138 -14.08 -3.51 -15.89
C ASP A 138 -12.55 -3.35 -15.90
N LEU A 139 -12.01 -2.44 -15.08
CA LEU A 139 -10.57 -2.26 -14.98
C LEU A 139 -9.88 -3.44 -14.29
N GLN A 140 -10.43 -3.99 -13.21
CA GLN A 140 -9.90 -5.21 -12.56
C GLN A 140 -9.89 -6.40 -13.51
N ARG A 141 -10.97 -6.62 -14.27
CA ARG A 141 -11.01 -7.64 -15.34
C ARG A 141 -9.91 -7.39 -16.37
N SER A 142 -9.71 -6.14 -16.77
CA SER A 142 -8.66 -5.76 -17.74
C SER A 142 -7.25 -6.11 -17.25
N PHE A 143 -6.97 -5.89 -15.96
CA PHE A 143 -5.68 -6.23 -15.34
C PHE A 143 -5.49 -7.75 -15.15
N ILE A 144 -6.54 -8.52 -14.88
CA ILE A 144 -6.44 -9.99 -14.90
C ILE A 144 -6.16 -10.50 -16.33
N LYS A 145 -6.86 -9.95 -17.33
CA LYS A 145 -6.67 -10.28 -18.76
C LYS A 145 -5.27 -9.91 -19.26
N SER A 146 -4.62 -8.89 -18.68
CA SER A 146 -3.29 -8.44 -19.08
C SER A 146 -2.15 -9.37 -18.64
N GLN A 147 -2.40 -10.32 -17.74
CA GLN A 147 -1.41 -11.30 -17.26
C GLN A 147 -0.21 -10.70 -16.51
N VAL A 148 -0.30 -9.44 -16.08
CA VAL A 148 0.72 -8.76 -15.27
C VAL A 148 0.59 -9.16 -13.79
N PRO A 149 1.65 -9.04 -12.98
CA PRO A 149 1.58 -9.35 -11.55
C PRO A 149 0.71 -8.36 -10.78
N ASP A 150 0.70 -7.07 -11.12
CA ASP A 150 0.06 -5.96 -10.40
C ASP A 150 -1.46 -5.84 -10.63
N ILE A 151 -2.21 -6.95 -10.47
CA ILE A 151 -3.66 -6.97 -10.72
C ILE A 151 -4.50 -6.14 -9.73
N ASP A 152 -3.90 -5.70 -8.63
CA ASP A 152 -4.53 -4.84 -7.61
C ASP A 152 -4.38 -3.33 -7.91
N THR A 153 -3.63 -2.98 -8.97
CA THR A 153 -3.49 -1.60 -9.46
C THR A 153 -4.80 -0.81 -9.52
N PRO A 154 -5.95 -1.38 -9.93
CA PRO A 154 -7.21 -0.63 -9.98
C PRO A 154 -7.68 -0.14 -8.60
N GLN A 155 -7.49 -0.92 -7.53
CA GLN A 155 -7.85 -0.52 -6.16
C GLN A 155 -6.96 0.63 -5.69
N ASP A 156 -5.64 0.44 -5.76
CA ASP A 156 -4.67 1.46 -5.37
C ASP A 156 -4.88 2.75 -6.14
N LEU A 157 -5.08 2.67 -7.46
CA LEU A 157 -5.31 3.83 -8.30
C LEU A 157 -6.49 4.67 -7.81
N VAL A 158 -7.62 4.08 -7.45
CA VAL A 158 -8.77 4.86 -6.97
C VAL A 158 -8.58 5.39 -5.57
N PHE A 159 -7.91 4.65 -4.68
CA PHE A 159 -7.59 5.13 -3.34
C PHE A 159 -6.75 6.40 -3.39
N PHE A 160 -5.69 6.38 -4.20
CA PHE A 160 -4.85 7.56 -4.44
C PHE A 160 -5.61 8.64 -5.20
N SER A 161 -6.29 8.30 -6.29
CA SER A 161 -6.93 9.29 -7.16
C SER A 161 -8.04 10.05 -6.46
N SER A 162 -8.94 9.35 -5.75
CA SER A 162 -10.06 9.96 -5.03
C SER A 162 -9.55 10.93 -3.96
N LEU A 163 -8.59 10.48 -3.13
CA LEU A 163 -8.05 11.29 -2.04
C LEU A 163 -7.37 12.57 -2.55
N TYR A 164 -6.50 12.44 -3.55
CA TYR A 164 -5.78 13.61 -4.10
C TYR A 164 -6.68 14.55 -4.89
N ASN A 165 -7.62 14.00 -5.68
CA ASN A 165 -8.57 14.83 -6.43
C ASN A 165 -9.48 15.60 -5.47
N TYR A 166 -9.96 14.96 -4.41
CA TYR A 166 -10.76 15.62 -3.38
C TYR A 166 -9.97 16.71 -2.66
N ALA A 167 -8.74 16.41 -2.25
CA ALA A 167 -7.87 17.38 -1.57
C ALA A 167 -7.62 18.62 -2.43
N ALA A 168 -7.25 18.42 -3.70
CA ALA A 168 -6.99 19.51 -4.63
C ALA A 168 -8.24 20.33 -4.97
N LYS A 169 -9.40 19.67 -5.12
CA LYS A 169 -10.68 20.31 -5.46
C LYS A 169 -11.24 21.15 -4.31
N HIS A 170 -11.13 20.69 -3.08
CA HIS A 170 -11.69 21.35 -1.89
C HIS A 170 -10.64 22.18 -1.11
N GLY A 171 -9.42 22.30 -1.62
CA GLY A 171 -8.38 23.13 -1.02
C GLY A 171 -7.81 22.59 0.30
N HIS A 172 -7.85 21.26 0.50
CA HIS A 172 -7.11 20.62 1.58
C HIS A 172 -5.64 20.50 1.21
N LYS A 173 -4.79 21.16 2.00
CA LYS A 173 -3.35 21.25 1.72
C LYS A 173 -2.55 20.06 2.27
N TYR A 174 -3.09 19.32 3.24
CA TYR A 174 -2.35 18.29 3.97
C TYR A 174 -3.08 16.97 3.92
N ILE A 175 -2.43 15.95 3.38
CA ILE A 175 -2.84 14.55 3.45
C ILE A 175 -1.88 13.86 4.44
N ILE A 176 -2.40 13.31 5.52
CA ILE A 176 -1.61 12.54 6.49
C ILE A 176 -1.82 11.06 6.20
N THR A 177 -0.73 10.30 6.11
CA THR A 177 -0.75 8.88 5.72
C THR A 177 -0.03 8.01 6.74
N GLY A 178 -0.48 6.75 6.85
CA GLY A 178 0.08 5.75 7.76
C GLY A 178 1.36 5.10 7.24
N GLY A 179 1.81 5.44 6.03
CA GLY A 179 3.04 4.91 5.48
C GLY A 179 4.24 5.26 6.36
N ASN A 180 5.08 4.27 6.66
CA ASN A 180 6.08 4.37 7.74
C ASN A 180 7.26 3.39 7.54
N TYR A 181 8.41 3.65 8.19
CA TYR A 181 9.55 2.73 8.14
C TYR A 181 9.42 1.54 9.10
N SER A 182 8.65 1.66 10.18
CA SER A 182 8.53 0.61 11.20
C SER A 182 8.07 -0.73 10.61
N THR A 183 7.04 -0.69 9.78
CA THR A 183 6.43 -1.87 9.15
C THR A 183 6.69 -1.94 7.64
N GLU A 184 7.36 -0.94 7.04
CA GLU A 184 7.53 -0.82 5.57
C GLU A 184 8.90 -0.27 5.12
N CYS A 185 9.96 -0.48 5.92
CA CYS A 185 11.32 -0.08 5.50
C CYS A 185 11.84 -0.89 4.29
N VAL A 186 11.36 -2.12 4.10
CA VAL A 186 11.58 -2.93 2.89
C VAL A 186 10.38 -2.79 1.97
N ARG A 187 10.58 -2.09 0.85
CA ARG A 187 9.55 -1.90 -0.17
C ARG A 187 9.45 -3.12 -1.08
N GLU A 188 8.25 -3.40 -1.56
CA GLU A 188 8.01 -4.43 -2.58
C GLU A 188 8.81 -4.12 -3.86
N PRO A 189 9.43 -5.15 -4.49
CA PRO A 189 9.98 -5.01 -5.84
C PRO A 189 8.91 -4.66 -6.87
N LEU A 190 9.25 -3.88 -7.90
CA LEU A 190 8.34 -3.58 -9.02
C LEU A 190 7.83 -4.87 -9.68
N ALA A 191 8.70 -5.88 -9.79
CA ALA A 191 8.38 -7.19 -10.34
C ALA A 191 7.28 -7.92 -9.54
N TRP A 192 7.16 -7.69 -8.23
CA TRP A 192 6.18 -8.32 -7.35
C TRP A 192 4.81 -7.61 -7.37
N GLY A 193 4.50 -6.99 -8.51
CA GLY A 193 3.26 -6.28 -8.72
C GLY A 193 3.15 -4.99 -7.90
N ALA A 194 4.26 -4.27 -7.75
CA ALA A 194 4.35 -2.95 -7.12
C ALA A 194 4.69 -1.84 -8.13
N TYR A 195 4.40 -2.08 -9.42
CA TYR A 195 4.52 -1.04 -10.44
C TYR A 195 3.63 0.18 -10.11
N TYR A 196 4.02 1.35 -10.60
CA TYR A 196 3.38 2.61 -10.25
C TYR A 196 1.91 2.67 -10.71
N GLN A 197 0.98 2.47 -9.78
CA GLN A 197 -0.45 2.35 -10.03
C GLN A 197 -1.07 3.64 -10.63
N THR A 198 -0.44 4.79 -10.37
CA THR A 198 -0.82 6.10 -10.92
C THR A 198 -0.16 6.43 -12.27
N ASP A 199 0.58 5.51 -12.89
CA ASP A 199 1.05 5.69 -14.28
C ASP A 199 -0.13 5.50 -15.24
N MET A 200 -0.84 6.58 -15.56
CA MET A 200 -2.06 6.46 -16.37
C MET A 200 -1.78 6.01 -17.80
N LYS A 201 -0.55 6.14 -18.30
CA LYS A 201 -0.19 5.59 -19.62
C LYS A 201 -0.28 4.07 -19.62
N TYR A 202 0.20 3.44 -18.54
CA TYR A 202 0.13 2.00 -18.32
C TYR A 202 -1.30 1.51 -18.11
N VAL A 203 -2.02 2.16 -17.20
CA VAL A 203 -3.43 1.84 -16.91
C VAL A 203 -4.30 1.95 -18.17
N ASN A 204 -4.15 3.05 -18.92
CA ASN A 204 -4.93 3.27 -20.14
C ASN A 204 -4.55 2.28 -21.26
N ASP A 205 -3.29 1.87 -21.39
CA ASP A 205 -2.90 0.89 -22.42
C ASP A 205 -3.48 -0.50 -22.15
N ILE A 206 -3.51 -0.93 -20.88
CA ILE A 206 -4.20 -2.16 -20.47
C ILE A 206 -5.71 -2.04 -20.72
N HIS A 207 -6.33 -0.96 -20.24
CA HIS A 207 -7.77 -0.76 -20.36
C HIS A 207 -8.21 -0.66 -21.83
N ASN A 208 -7.47 0.04 -22.68
CA ASN A 208 -7.78 0.11 -24.12
C ASN A 208 -7.71 -1.25 -24.83
N LYS A 209 -6.91 -2.20 -24.33
CA LYS A 209 -6.75 -3.53 -24.92
C LYS A 209 -7.80 -4.53 -24.44
N PHE A 210 -8.26 -4.40 -23.20
CA PHE A 210 -9.06 -5.45 -22.54
C PHE A 210 -10.35 -4.98 -21.88
N GLY A 211 -10.51 -3.66 -21.72
CA GLY A 211 -11.68 -3.02 -21.15
C GLY A 211 -12.84 -2.97 -22.12
N GLU A 212 -14.03 -3.09 -21.57
CA GLU A 212 -15.29 -3.17 -22.32
C GLU A 212 -16.15 -1.92 -22.08
N ARG A 213 -15.80 -1.09 -21.10
CA ARG A 213 -16.56 0.11 -20.72
C ARG A 213 -15.70 1.36 -20.77
N LYS A 214 -16.33 2.51 -21.00
CA LYS A 214 -15.67 3.81 -20.85
C LYS A 214 -15.73 4.25 -19.39
N PHE A 215 -14.70 4.96 -18.96
CA PHE A 215 -14.70 5.60 -17.65
C PHE A 215 -15.45 6.92 -17.71
N GLU A 216 -16.59 6.99 -17.02
CA GLU A 216 -17.41 8.19 -16.88
C GLU A 216 -17.10 8.88 -15.55
N THR A 217 -17.01 8.09 -14.48
CA THR A 217 -16.86 8.58 -13.10
C THR A 217 -15.63 8.02 -12.39
N PHE A 218 -14.93 7.05 -12.98
CA PHE A 218 -13.77 6.40 -12.38
C PHE A 218 -12.69 7.42 -11.97
N PRO A 219 -12.34 7.48 -10.66
CA PRO A 219 -11.30 8.38 -10.19
C PRO A 219 -9.96 8.08 -10.83
N ARG A 220 -9.37 9.08 -11.49
CA ARG A 220 -8.05 8.98 -12.12
C ARG A 220 -7.18 10.16 -11.73
N CYS A 221 -5.93 9.88 -11.40
CA CYS A 221 -4.91 10.87 -11.11
C CYS A 221 -3.56 10.37 -11.57
N ASP A 222 -3.01 11.00 -12.61
CA ASP A 222 -1.69 10.64 -13.13
C ASP A 222 -0.58 11.08 -12.17
N ILE A 223 0.50 10.30 -12.12
CA ILE A 223 1.66 10.54 -11.25
C ILE A 223 2.23 11.95 -11.40
N PHE A 224 2.32 12.47 -12.63
CA PHE A 224 2.86 13.80 -12.88
C PHE A 224 1.89 14.89 -12.42
N LYS A 225 0.59 14.63 -12.52
CA LYS A 225 -0.44 15.57 -12.05
C LYS A 225 -0.31 15.80 -10.56
N TYR A 226 -0.26 14.75 -9.73
CA TYR A 226 -0.19 14.98 -8.29
C TYR A 226 1.21 15.45 -7.84
N LYS A 227 2.29 14.98 -8.46
CA LYS A 227 3.67 15.39 -8.10
C LYS A 227 3.98 16.84 -8.47
N ILE A 228 3.38 17.36 -9.54
CA ILE A 228 3.66 18.70 -10.08
C ILE A 228 2.48 19.63 -9.81
N GLN A 229 1.34 19.41 -10.44
CA GLN A 229 0.19 20.32 -10.34
C GLN A 229 -0.33 20.40 -8.90
N TYR A 230 -0.68 19.27 -8.29
CA TYR A 230 -1.29 19.32 -6.95
C TYR A 230 -0.30 19.78 -5.88
N ARG A 231 0.97 19.38 -6.00
CA ARG A 231 2.01 19.81 -5.07
C ARG A 231 2.35 21.30 -5.21
N LEU A 232 2.56 21.80 -6.42
CA LEU A 232 3.09 23.15 -6.66
C LEU A 232 2.00 24.21 -6.79
N LEU A 233 0.87 23.89 -7.42
CA LEU A 233 -0.23 24.84 -7.65
C LEU A 233 -1.30 24.76 -6.57
N ASN A 234 -1.75 23.55 -6.21
CA ASN A 234 -2.77 23.38 -5.17
C ASN A 234 -2.17 23.35 -3.75
N GLY A 235 -0.84 23.22 -3.63
CA GLY A 235 -0.14 23.20 -2.35
C GLY A 235 -0.37 21.93 -1.52
N VAL A 236 -0.82 20.83 -2.14
CA VAL A 236 -1.06 19.53 -1.48
C VAL A 236 0.27 18.93 -1.05
N ARG A 237 0.34 18.52 0.22
CA ARG A 237 1.52 17.96 0.88
C ARG A 237 1.13 16.66 1.58
N VAL A 238 1.97 15.65 1.46
CA VAL A 238 1.82 14.39 2.19
C VAL A 238 2.73 14.41 3.40
N VAL A 239 2.20 14.03 4.56
CA VAL A 239 2.94 13.95 5.83
C VAL A 239 2.86 12.52 6.37
N LYS A 240 4.00 11.98 6.81
CA LYS A 240 4.16 10.64 7.37
C LYS A 240 4.59 10.74 8.84
N PRO A 241 3.68 11.01 9.77
CA PRO A 241 4.06 11.28 11.15
C PRO A 241 4.57 10.03 11.88
N LEU A 242 4.20 8.82 11.44
CA LEU A 242 4.62 7.57 12.05
C LEU A 242 6.13 7.31 11.90
N ASP A 243 6.82 8.03 11.01
CA ASP A 243 8.29 8.02 10.94
C ASP A 243 8.95 8.86 12.06
N SER A 244 8.17 9.64 12.81
CA SER A 244 8.65 10.60 13.82
C SER A 244 8.22 10.27 15.25
N ILE A 245 7.56 9.14 15.45
CA ILE A 245 7.11 8.65 16.75
C ILE A 245 7.35 7.14 16.88
N PRO A 246 7.41 6.58 18.09
CA PRO A 246 7.52 5.13 18.24
C PRO A 246 6.27 4.47 17.67
N PHE A 247 6.47 3.52 16.76
CA PHE A 247 5.40 2.69 16.23
C PHE A 247 5.83 1.23 16.34
N ILE A 248 5.37 0.55 17.37
CA ILE A 248 5.58 -0.89 17.56
C ILE A 248 4.27 -1.60 17.24
N LYS A 249 4.30 -2.49 16.25
CA LYS A 249 3.11 -3.14 15.68
C LYS A 249 2.20 -3.73 16.76
N LYS A 250 2.76 -4.54 17.65
CA LYS A 250 2.02 -5.24 18.71
C LYS A 250 1.40 -4.28 19.73
N GLU A 251 2.10 -3.20 20.06
CA GLU A 251 1.62 -2.18 21.00
C GLU A 251 0.47 -1.37 20.39
N ALA A 252 0.60 -1.00 19.11
CA ALA A 252 -0.46 -0.32 18.38
C ALA A 252 -1.71 -1.18 18.23
N GLU A 253 -1.57 -2.47 17.89
CA GLU A 253 -2.69 -3.42 17.85
C GLU A 253 -3.40 -3.51 19.20
N GLN A 254 -2.64 -3.64 20.29
CA GLN A 254 -3.19 -3.75 21.64
C GLN A 254 -3.90 -2.46 22.06
N LEU A 255 -3.30 -1.29 21.82
CA LEU A 255 -3.91 0.00 22.11
C LEU A 255 -5.23 0.19 21.37
N LEU A 256 -5.27 -0.11 20.06
CA LEU A 256 -6.48 0.02 19.26
C LEU A 256 -7.58 -0.95 19.72
N LYS A 257 -7.20 -2.16 20.11
CA LYS A 257 -8.12 -3.16 20.66
C LYS A 257 -8.72 -2.68 21.98
N ASP A 258 -7.90 -2.18 22.90
CA ASP A 258 -8.34 -1.79 24.23
C ASP A 258 -9.20 -0.53 24.22
N LEU A 259 -8.87 0.44 23.37
CA LEU A 259 -9.59 1.71 23.31
C LEU A 259 -10.83 1.66 22.42
N TYR A 260 -10.80 0.89 21.33
CA TYR A 260 -11.83 0.95 20.28
C TYR A 260 -12.47 -0.40 19.96
N GLY A 261 -12.01 -1.51 20.56
CA GLY A 261 -12.47 -2.84 20.15
C GLY A 261 -12.08 -3.20 18.72
N TRP A 262 -10.99 -2.62 18.22
CA TRP A 262 -10.40 -2.92 16.91
C TRP A 262 -9.97 -4.39 16.83
N GLN A 263 -10.14 -4.98 15.66
CA GLN A 263 -9.81 -6.39 15.39
C GLN A 263 -8.65 -6.50 14.40
N GLY A 264 -7.70 -7.35 14.75
CA GLY A 264 -6.54 -7.64 13.92
C GLY A 264 -6.86 -8.46 12.67
N TYR A 265 -5.96 -8.36 11.71
CA TYR A 265 -5.95 -9.18 10.50
C TYR A 265 -4.81 -10.20 10.59
N GLN A 266 -4.96 -11.36 9.92
CA GLN A 266 -3.90 -12.36 9.87
C GLN A 266 -2.63 -11.82 9.19
N HIS A 267 -2.80 -11.10 8.09
CA HIS A 267 -1.72 -10.45 7.33
C HIS A 267 -2.05 -8.98 7.03
N LYS A 268 -1.02 -8.21 6.63
CA LYS A 268 -1.15 -6.83 6.17
C LYS A 268 -2.05 -6.78 4.91
N HIS A 269 -2.81 -5.70 4.74
CA HIS A 269 -3.75 -5.45 3.63
C HIS A 269 -4.98 -6.39 3.52
N HIS A 270 -5.16 -7.32 4.46
CA HIS A 270 -6.32 -8.22 4.48
C HIS A 270 -7.64 -7.51 4.86
N GLU A 271 -7.64 -6.19 5.05
CA GLU A 271 -8.86 -5.37 5.06
C GLU A 271 -9.63 -5.43 3.73
N SER A 272 -8.93 -5.64 2.61
CA SER A 272 -9.50 -5.79 1.26
C SER A 272 -9.57 -7.28 0.88
N ARG A 273 -10.75 -7.75 0.50
CA ARG A 273 -10.95 -9.14 0.03
C ARG A 273 -10.19 -9.40 -1.27
N PHE A 274 -10.11 -8.42 -2.17
CA PHE A 274 -9.38 -8.58 -3.42
C PHE A 274 -7.86 -8.62 -3.18
N THR A 275 -7.33 -7.73 -2.34
CA THR A 275 -5.90 -7.71 -2.00
C THR A 275 -5.51 -9.00 -1.25
N ARG A 276 -6.36 -9.50 -0.35
CA ARG A 276 -6.19 -10.81 0.28
C ARG A 276 -6.07 -11.95 -0.74
N PHE A 277 -6.99 -12.01 -1.71
CA PHE A 277 -6.92 -12.98 -2.81
C PHE A 277 -5.63 -12.81 -3.62
N TYR A 278 -5.31 -11.59 -3.98
CA TYR A 278 -4.15 -11.23 -4.79
C TYR A 278 -2.83 -11.68 -4.13
N GLU A 279 -2.62 -11.32 -2.87
CA GLU A 279 -1.37 -11.58 -2.14
C GLU A 279 -1.27 -13.02 -1.62
N SER A 280 -2.40 -13.66 -1.26
CA SER A 280 -2.40 -15.02 -0.69
C SER A 280 -2.58 -16.12 -1.73
N PHE A 281 -3.21 -15.85 -2.88
CA PHE A 281 -3.47 -16.84 -3.93
C PHE A 281 -2.73 -16.50 -5.23
N TRP A 282 -3.01 -15.34 -5.83
CA TRP A 282 -2.64 -15.04 -7.21
C TRP A 282 -1.12 -14.91 -7.38
N LEU A 283 -0.47 -14.01 -6.64
CA LEU A 283 0.97 -13.77 -6.74
C LEU A 283 1.82 -15.01 -6.42
N PRO A 284 1.62 -15.71 -5.27
CA PRO A 284 2.52 -16.79 -4.90
C PRO A 284 2.41 -17.97 -5.85
N ARG A 285 1.20 -18.27 -6.35
CA ARG A 285 0.95 -19.45 -7.18
C ARG A 285 1.21 -19.20 -8.67
N LYS A 286 0.88 -18.02 -9.20
CA LYS A 286 1.07 -17.69 -10.63
C LYS A 286 2.47 -17.17 -10.93
N PHE A 287 3.03 -16.34 -10.05
CA PHE A 287 4.30 -15.65 -10.30
C PHE A 287 5.44 -16.08 -9.37
N GLY A 288 5.15 -16.81 -8.27
CA GLY A 288 6.16 -17.17 -7.28
C GLY A 288 6.58 -16.01 -6.38
N TYR A 289 5.80 -14.94 -6.35
CA TYR A 289 6.07 -13.75 -5.55
C TYR A 289 5.27 -13.79 -4.25
N ASP A 290 5.95 -13.57 -3.12
CA ASP A 290 5.32 -13.59 -1.79
C ASP A 290 5.61 -12.28 -1.06
N LYS A 291 4.64 -11.36 -1.09
CA LYS A 291 4.75 -10.05 -0.44
C LYS A 291 4.87 -10.13 1.09
N ARG A 292 4.59 -11.28 1.70
CA ARG A 292 4.88 -11.46 3.14
C ARG A 292 6.37 -11.30 3.42
N LYS A 293 7.24 -11.62 2.46
CA LYS A 293 8.70 -11.50 2.62
C LYS A 293 9.14 -10.05 2.85
N ASN A 294 8.64 -9.07 2.09
CA ASN A 294 9.03 -7.67 2.31
C ASN A 294 8.38 -7.08 3.58
N HIS A 295 7.11 -7.38 3.84
CA HIS A 295 6.42 -6.95 5.07
C HIS A 295 7.13 -7.50 6.32
N LEU A 296 7.43 -8.80 6.36
CA LEU A 296 8.07 -9.44 7.52
C LEU A 296 9.56 -9.11 7.62
N SER A 297 10.25 -8.89 6.49
CA SER A 297 11.63 -8.37 6.51
C SER A 297 11.71 -7.00 7.16
N SER A 298 10.70 -6.14 6.96
CA SER A 298 10.64 -4.85 7.66
C SER A 298 10.56 -5.04 9.17
N LEU A 299 9.75 -6.00 9.65
CA LEU A 299 9.65 -6.29 11.08
C LEU A 299 10.94 -6.90 11.66
N ILE A 300 11.68 -7.71 10.90
CA ILE A 300 12.99 -8.23 11.33
C ILE A 300 13.98 -7.07 11.48
N LEU A 301 14.11 -6.23 10.45
CA LEU A 301 15.07 -5.13 10.44
C LEU A 301 14.81 -4.10 11.54
N THR A 302 13.55 -3.88 11.88
CA THR A 302 13.16 -2.95 12.94
C THR A 302 13.06 -3.60 14.33
N GLY A 303 13.52 -4.86 14.48
CA GLY A 303 13.63 -5.54 15.76
C GLY A 303 12.29 -6.01 16.37
N GLN A 304 11.24 -6.13 15.54
CA GLN A 304 9.88 -6.50 15.96
C GLN A 304 9.53 -7.97 15.68
N ALA A 305 10.38 -8.70 14.96
CA ALA A 305 10.19 -10.11 14.66
C ALA A 305 11.52 -10.86 14.64
N ASP A 306 11.49 -12.12 15.09
CA ASP A 306 12.60 -13.04 14.96
C ASP A 306 12.64 -13.65 13.54
N ARG A 307 13.84 -13.77 12.96
CA ARG A 307 14.02 -14.23 11.58
C ARG A 307 13.62 -15.70 11.41
N ASP A 308 13.96 -16.57 12.35
CA ASP A 308 13.68 -18.00 12.23
C ASP A 308 12.17 -18.28 12.34
N GLN A 309 11.48 -17.56 13.24
CA GLN A 309 10.02 -17.59 13.31
C GLN A 309 9.35 -17.09 12.03
N VAL A 310 9.91 -16.05 11.39
CA VAL A 310 9.41 -15.55 10.11
C VAL A 310 9.62 -16.57 8.99
N LEU A 311 10.78 -17.23 8.94
CA LEU A 311 11.06 -18.29 7.96
C LEU A 311 10.08 -19.46 8.09
N ASP A 312 9.79 -19.90 9.32
CA ASP A 312 8.76 -20.92 9.58
C ASP A 312 7.36 -20.47 9.14
N ARG A 313 7.01 -19.20 9.36
CA ARG A 313 5.71 -18.67 8.92
C ARG A 313 5.57 -18.67 7.40
N ILE A 314 6.57 -18.19 6.66
CA ILE A 314 6.49 -18.09 5.20
C ILE A 314 6.67 -19.43 4.49
N SER A 315 7.16 -20.47 5.17
CA SER A 315 7.28 -21.82 4.60
C SER A 315 5.93 -22.50 4.32
N ARG A 316 4.83 -21.91 4.79
CA ARG A 316 3.46 -22.38 4.58
C ARG A 316 2.57 -21.25 4.02
N PRO A 317 1.50 -21.59 3.29
CA PRO A 317 0.50 -20.62 2.86
C PRO A 317 -0.10 -19.85 4.04
N GLU A 318 -0.47 -18.58 3.80
CA GLU A 318 -1.06 -17.73 4.83
C GLU A 318 -2.47 -18.18 5.22
N LEU A 319 -3.19 -18.77 4.26
CA LEU A 319 -4.56 -19.27 4.40
C LEU A 319 -4.63 -20.77 4.05
N PRO A 320 -5.53 -21.53 4.69
CA PRO A 320 -5.82 -22.91 4.30
C PRO A 320 -6.27 -23.03 2.83
N GLU A 321 -6.03 -24.19 2.21
CA GLU A 321 -6.36 -24.42 0.78
C GLU A 321 -7.85 -24.21 0.47
N ASP A 322 -8.74 -24.65 1.36
CA ASP A 322 -10.18 -24.50 1.15
C ASP A 322 -10.63 -23.04 1.24
N GLU A 323 -10.01 -22.24 2.11
CA GLU A 323 -10.25 -20.79 2.16
C GLU A 323 -9.72 -20.10 0.92
N LEU A 324 -8.51 -20.46 0.47
CA LEU A 324 -7.91 -19.95 -0.76
C LEU A 324 -8.78 -20.21 -1.99
N MET A 325 -9.36 -21.41 -2.10
CA MET A 325 -10.27 -21.74 -3.19
C MET A 325 -11.61 -20.99 -3.09
N LYS A 326 -12.16 -20.81 -1.89
CA LYS A 326 -13.35 -19.97 -1.68
C LYS A 326 -13.10 -18.51 -2.07
N GLU A 327 -11.92 -17.97 -1.79
CA GLU A 327 -11.54 -16.62 -2.25
C GLU A 327 -11.49 -16.54 -3.78
N PHE A 328 -10.90 -17.55 -4.44
CA PHE A 328 -10.84 -17.61 -5.90
C PHE A 328 -12.23 -17.63 -6.54
N GLU A 329 -13.13 -18.49 -6.05
CA GLU A 329 -14.52 -18.58 -6.54
C GLU A 329 -15.30 -17.28 -6.27
N TYR A 330 -15.11 -16.68 -5.09
CA TYR A 330 -15.73 -15.40 -4.75
C TYR A 330 -15.29 -14.29 -5.69
N VAL A 331 -13.98 -14.17 -5.96
CA VAL A 331 -13.44 -13.17 -6.88
C VAL A 331 -13.90 -13.41 -8.31
N ALA A 332 -13.89 -14.65 -8.79
CA ALA A 332 -14.41 -15.00 -10.11
C ALA A 332 -15.86 -14.53 -10.27
N LYS A 333 -16.74 -14.95 -9.33
CA LYS A 333 -18.15 -14.58 -9.34
C LYS A 333 -18.35 -13.07 -9.28
N LYS A 334 -17.67 -12.39 -8.37
CA LYS A 334 -17.85 -10.94 -8.15
C LYS A 334 -17.36 -10.11 -9.34
N LEU A 335 -16.35 -10.60 -10.06
CA LEU A 335 -15.87 -9.99 -11.29
C LEU A 335 -16.64 -10.43 -12.54
N ASP A 336 -17.71 -11.21 -12.43
CA ASP A 336 -18.47 -11.81 -13.55
C ASP A 336 -17.61 -12.69 -14.48
N PHE A 337 -16.63 -13.40 -13.93
CA PHE A 337 -15.97 -14.52 -14.61
C PHE A 337 -16.65 -15.83 -14.23
N THR A 338 -16.68 -16.80 -15.14
CA THR A 338 -16.80 -18.20 -14.69
C THR A 338 -15.50 -18.62 -14.00
N THR A 339 -15.58 -19.63 -13.13
CA THR A 339 -14.39 -20.19 -12.47
C THR A 339 -13.38 -20.71 -13.51
N GLU A 340 -13.85 -21.29 -14.61
CA GLU A 340 -13.04 -21.79 -15.73
C GLU A 340 -12.35 -20.64 -16.48
N GLU A 341 -13.05 -19.53 -16.74
CA GLU A 341 -12.45 -18.35 -17.36
C GLU A 341 -11.31 -17.79 -16.52
N LEU A 342 -11.53 -17.62 -15.21
CA LEU A 342 -10.49 -17.11 -14.32
C LEU A 342 -9.30 -18.07 -14.25
N TRP A 343 -9.53 -19.39 -14.25
CA TRP A 343 -8.47 -20.40 -14.34
C TRP A 343 -7.71 -20.33 -15.66
N SER A 344 -8.37 -20.03 -16.77
CA SER A 344 -7.71 -19.86 -18.07
C SER A 344 -6.72 -18.69 -18.02
N TYR A 345 -7.09 -17.57 -17.37
CA TYR A 345 -6.18 -16.45 -17.17
C TYR A 345 -5.09 -16.76 -16.15
N PHE A 346 -5.41 -17.46 -15.07
CA PHE A 346 -4.43 -17.87 -14.08
C PHE A 346 -3.32 -18.73 -14.72
N ASN A 347 -3.70 -19.70 -15.54
CA ASN A 347 -2.78 -20.61 -16.24
C ASN A 347 -2.18 -20.02 -17.53
N GLY A 348 -2.55 -18.78 -17.88
CA GLY A 348 -2.01 -18.06 -19.03
C GLY A 348 -0.53 -17.65 -18.85
N PRO A 349 0.12 -17.20 -19.93
CA PRO A 349 1.52 -16.78 -19.88
C PRO A 349 1.68 -15.52 -19.05
N ASN A 350 2.66 -15.51 -18.13
CA ASN A 350 2.97 -14.33 -17.33
C ASN A 350 3.55 -13.21 -18.19
N LYS A 351 3.14 -11.98 -17.90
CA LYS A 351 3.66 -10.74 -18.48
C LYS A 351 4.13 -9.80 -17.38
N THR A 352 4.71 -8.68 -17.77
CA THR A 352 5.15 -7.60 -16.89
C THR A 352 4.59 -6.27 -17.36
N PHE A 353 4.74 -5.22 -16.55
CA PHE A 353 4.38 -3.86 -16.96
C PHE A 353 5.16 -3.38 -18.20
N GLU A 354 6.30 -4.00 -18.53
CA GLU A 354 7.11 -3.68 -19.72
C GLU A 354 6.46 -4.14 -21.04
N ASP A 355 5.54 -5.11 -20.98
CA ASP A 355 4.75 -5.57 -22.13
C ASP A 355 3.63 -4.57 -22.52
N TYR A 356 3.48 -3.48 -21.77
CA TYR A 356 2.47 -2.45 -21.93
C TYR A 356 3.12 -1.07 -22.00
N LYS A 357 2.46 -0.13 -22.70
CA LYS A 357 2.98 1.24 -22.79
C LYS A 357 3.02 1.87 -21.41
N ASN A 358 4.18 2.35 -20.98
CA ASN A 358 4.34 2.90 -19.64
C ASN A 358 5.27 4.11 -19.62
N ASN A 359 5.39 4.76 -18.47
CA ASN A 359 6.29 5.88 -18.19
C ASN A 359 7.45 5.48 -17.27
N HIS A 360 7.76 4.18 -17.15
CA HIS A 360 8.72 3.65 -16.19
C HIS A 360 10.06 4.40 -16.18
N LYS A 361 10.66 4.62 -17.36
CA LYS A 361 11.95 5.32 -17.51
C LYS A 361 11.91 6.76 -16.96
N LEU A 362 10.81 7.47 -17.21
CA LEU A 362 10.64 8.86 -16.75
C LEU A 362 10.39 8.90 -15.24
N ILE A 363 9.59 7.97 -14.72
CA ILE A 363 9.33 7.86 -13.28
C ILE A 363 10.62 7.49 -12.54
N GLN A 364 11.39 6.52 -13.02
CA GLN A 364 12.68 6.16 -12.43
C GLN A 364 13.67 7.32 -12.40
N LEU A 365 13.74 8.12 -13.48
CA LEU A 365 14.58 9.31 -13.50
C LEU A 365 14.17 10.30 -12.40
N GLY A 366 12.87 10.55 -12.26
CA GLY A 366 12.34 11.40 -11.18
C GLY A 366 12.63 10.85 -9.78
N THR A 367 12.48 9.54 -9.57
CA THR A 367 12.78 8.87 -8.30
C THR A 367 14.26 9.02 -7.93
N LYS A 368 15.18 8.80 -8.88
CA LYS A 368 16.62 8.99 -8.65
C LYS A 368 16.96 10.44 -8.26
N VAL A 369 16.34 11.42 -8.91
CA VAL A 369 16.51 12.84 -8.54
C VAL A 369 15.99 13.09 -7.12
N MET A 370 14.84 12.54 -6.75
CA MET A 370 14.29 12.68 -5.39
C MET A 370 15.17 12.01 -4.31
N GLN A 371 15.78 10.87 -4.62
CA GLN A 371 16.74 10.19 -3.75
C GLN A 371 18.02 11.01 -3.58
N LEU A 372 18.58 11.55 -4.68
CA LEU A 372 19.74 12.44 -4.64
C LEU A 372 19.49 13.72 -3.81
N LEU A 373 18.25 14.22 -3.80
CA LEU A 373 17.83 15.35 -2.97
C LEU A 373 17.47 14.96 -1.52
N GLY A 374 17.57 13.69 -1.14
CA GLY A 374 17.25 13.18 0.20
C GLY A 374 15.75 13.17 0.55
N LEU A 375 14.87 13.38 -0.44
CA LEU A 375 13.42 13.46 -0.25
C LEU A 375 12.73 12.09 -0.24
N GLU A 376 13.42 11.05 -0.69
CA GLU A 376 12.97 9.65 -0.64
C GLU A 376 14.18 8.77 -0.32
N LYS A 377 14.03 7.88 0.67
CA LYS A 377 15.15 7.09 1.22
C LYS A 377 14.99 5.58 1.01
N ARG A 378 13.83 5.15 0.50
CA ARG A 378 13.61 3.74 0.14
C ARG A 378 14.23 3.45 -1.23
N ALA A 379 14.66 2.21 -1.40
CA ALA A 379 15.02 1.67 -2.70
C ALA A 379 13.74 1.34 -3.50
N PHE A 380 13.61 1.93 -4.69
CA PHE A 380 12.60 1.56 -5.68
C PHE A 380 13.33 0.77 -6.75
N LYS A 381 13.09 -0.53 -6.79
CA LYS A 381 13.78 -1.46 -7.68
C LYS A 381 12.80 -2.32 -8.43
#